data_AF-A0A2T1CJH0-F1
#
_entry.id   AF-A0A2T1CJH0-F1
#
_cell.length_a   1.000
_cell.length_b   1.000
_cell.length_c   1.000
_cell.angle_alpha   90.00
_cell.angle_beta   90.00
_cell.angle_gamma   90.00
#
_symmetry.space_group_name_H-M   'P 1'
#
loop_
_entity.id
_entity.type
_entity.pdbx_description
1 polymer ?
#
loop_
_entity_poly.entity_id
_entity_poly.type
_entity_poly.pdbx_seq_one_letter_code
_entity_poly.pdbx_strand_id
1 'polypeptide(L)'
;MNETVFKYIFFLILTSITISAILGLIWSIFYLLFAKNIKAGFQLFLSSFFGGFLGAMFGLIIGYLVGLFSTNFVHPDIFVIDASPFYILFFTFVFWIVGIIAGAVLGGLTFLKSRRR
;
A
#
# COMPACT_ATOMS: atom_id res chain seq x y z
N MET A 1 -21.90 -14.83 -0.18
CA MET A 1 -20.96 -13.86 0.44
C MET A 1 -21.80 -12.78 1.09
N ASN A 2 -21.59 -12.46 2.38
CA ASN A 2 -22.39 -11.45 3.09
C ASN A 2 -22.22 -10.07 2.43
N GLU A 3 -23.31 -9.32 2.25
CA GLU A 3 -23.29 -7.97 1.66
C GLU A 3 -22.34 -7.02 2.41
N THR A 4 -22.21 -7.20 3.72
CA THR A 4 -21.30 -6.43 4.57
C THR A 4 -19.83 -6.67 4.20
N VAL A 5 -19.44 -7.92 3.97
CA VAL A 5 -18.07 -8.29 3.57
C VAL A 5 -17.72 -7.68 2.21
N PHE A 6 -18.67 -7.71 1.26
CA PHE A 6 -18.48 -7.08 -0.05
C PHE A 6 -18.23 -5.57 0.07
N LYS A 7 -19.00 -4.86 0.91
CA LYS A 7 -18.82 -3.42 1.15
C LYS A 7 -17.42 -3.10 1.70
N TYR A 8 -16.90 -3.90 2.63
CA TYR A 8 -15.57 -3.69 3.20
C TYR A 8 -14.44 -3.94 2.19
N ILE A 9 -14.54 -5.02 1.40
CA ILE A 9 -13.55 -5.31 0.36
C ILE A 9 -13.54 -4.19 -0.68
N PHE A 10 -14.71 -3.75 -1.13
CA PHE A 10 -14.85 -2.66 -2.07
C PHE A 10 -14.24 -1.37 -1.52
N PHE A 11 -14.52 -1.03 -0.27
CA PHE A 11 -13.94 0.13 0.40
C PHE A 11 -12.40 0.06 0.43
N LEU A 12 -11.83 -1.08 0.85
CA LEU A 12 -10.38 -1.28 0.90
C LEU A 12 -9.69 -1.12 -0.47
N ILE A 13 -10.29 -1.69 -1.52
CA ILE A 13 -9.79 -1.56 -2.89
C ILE A 13 -9.86 -0.10 -3.32
N LEU A 14 -11.00 0.56 -3.11
CA LEU A 14 -11.19 1.95 -3.48
C LEU A 14 -10.17 2.86 -2.78
N THR A 15 -9.99 2.69 -1.47
CA THR A 15 -9.00 3.48 -0.71
C THR A 15 -7.58 3.22 -1.20
N SER A 16 -7.22 1.97 -1.52
CA SER A 16 -5.91 1.63 -2.07
C SER A 16 -5.66 2.34 -3.40
N ILE A 17 -6.66 2.36 -4.29
CA ILE A 17 -6.61 3.06 -5.58
C ILE A 17 -6.45 4.56 -5.37
N THR A 18 -7.27 5.16 -4.49
CA THR A 18 -7.24 6.60 -4.23
C THR A 18 -5.90 7.05 -3.68
N ILE A 19 -5.34 6.37 -2.66
CA ILE A 19 -4.05 6.76 -2.07
C ILE A 19 -2.92 6.58 -3.10
N SER A 20 -2.92 5.46 -3.84
CA SER A 20 -1.90 5.21 -4.87
C SER A 20 -1.97 6.25 -6.00
N ALA A 21 -3.18 6.67 -6.39
CA ALA A 21 -3.38 7.72 -7.38
C ALA A 21 -2.85 9.06 -6.89
N ILE A 22 -3.15 9.44 -5.64
CA ILE A 22 -2.63 10.68 -5.03
C ILE A 22 -1.10 10.68 -5.04
N LEU A 23 -0.46 9.60 -4.59
CA LEU A 23 1.00 9.49 -4.57
C LEU A 23 1.61 9.56 -5.97
N GLY A 24 1.03 8.85 -6.95
CA GLY A 24 1.50 8.93 -8.34
C GLY A 24 1.32 10.32 -8.94
N LEU A 25 0.24 11.01 -8.60
CA LEU A 25 -0.06 12.36 -9.08
C LEU A 25 0.95 13.37 -8.51
N ILE A 26 1.27 13.24 -7.21
CA ILE A 26 2.33 14.05 -6.57
C ILE A 26 3.66 13.88 -7.31
N TRP A 27 4.09 12.64 -7.57
CA TRP A 27 5.32 12.37 -8.32
C TRP A 27 5.31 12.99 -9.72
N SER A 28 4.19 12.86 -10.43
CA SER A 28 4.02 13.42 -11.77
C SER A 28 4.06 14.96 -11.77
N ILE A 29 3.41 15.62 -10.82
CA ILE A 29 3.46 17.09 -10.70
C ILE A 29 4.88 17.56 -10.45
N PHE A 30 5.58 16.96 -9.49
CA PHE A 30 6.98 17.31 -9.22
C PHE A 30 7.82 17.16 -10.49
N TYR A 31 7.68 16.05 -11.20
CA TYR A 31 8.42 15.83 -12.43
C TYR A 31 8.09 16.83 -13.55
N LEU A 32 6.81 17.18 -13.70
CA LEU A 32 6.38 18.18 -14.69
C LEU A 32 6.96 19.56 -14.40
N LEU A 33 7.02 19.96 -13.12
CA LEU A 33 7.61 21.23 -12.72
C LEU A 33 9.10 21.32 -13.09
N PHE A 34 9.86 20.23 -12.98
CA PHE A 34 11.30 20.25 -13.25
C PHE A 34 11.67 19.93 -14.71
N ALA A 35 10.99 18.98 -15.35
CA ALA A 35 11.40 18.45 -16.66
C ALA A 35 10.50 18.90 -17.83
N LYS A 36 9.34 19.52 -17.55
CA LYS A 36 8.35 19.99 -18.54
C LYS A 36 7.94 18.96 -19.61
N ASN A 37 8.10 17.67 -19.33
CA ASN A 37 7.82 16.59 -20.28
C ASN A 37 6.58 15.80 -19.83
N ILE A 38 5.43 16.11 -20.44
CA ILE A 38 4.13 15.53 -20.11
C ILE A 38 4.11 14.02 -20.27
N LYS A 39 4.70 13.49 -21.35
CA LYS A 39 4.74 12.04 -21.61
C LYS A 39 5.47 11.29 -20.50
N ALA A 40 6.61 11.81 -20.05
CA ALA A 40 7.36 11.20 -18.97
C ALA A 40 6.72 11.42 -17.59
N GLY A 41 6.06 12.56 -17.36
CA GLY A 41 5.26 12.75 -16.14
C GLY A 41 4.13 11.71 -16.05
N PHE A 42 3.43 11.44 -17.14
CA PHE A 42 2.38 10.42 -17.19
C PHE A 42 2.91 9.00 -16.98
N GLN A 43 4.07 8.66 -17.54
CA GLN A 43 4.69 7.35 -17.28
C GLN A 43 5.14 7.20 -15.82
N LEU A 44 5.67 8.27 -15.21
CA LEU A 44 6.02 8.31 -13.80
C LEU A 44 4.78 8.13 -12.92
N PHE A 45 3.68 8.82 -13.25
CA PHE A 45 2.38 8.65 -12.61
C PHE A 45 1.98 7.17 -12.60
N LEU A 46 1.96 6.53 -13.78
CA LEU A 46 1.55 5.13 -13.90
C LEU A 46 2.47 4.20 -13.12
N SER A 47 3.78 4.41 -13.20
CA SER A 47 4.76 3.57 -12.50
C SER A 47 4.61 3.66 -10.98
N SER A 48 4.44 4.87 -10.45
CA SER A 48 4.19 5.08 -9.02
C SER A 48 2.79 4.60 -8.60
N PHE A 49 1.77 4.74 -9.45
CA PHE A 49 0.41 4.26 -9.18
C PHE A 49 0.37 2.74 -9.08
N PHE A 50 0.89 2.03 -10.08
CA PHE A 50 0.93 0.56 -10.07
C PHE A 50 1.86 0.03 -8.98
N GLY A 51 2.99 0.69 -8.74
CA GLY A 51 3.87 0.37 -7.63
C GLY A 51 3.15 0.45 -6.28
N GLY A 52 2.43 1.55 -6.03
CA GLY A 52 1.65 1.73 -4.81
C GLY A 52 0.51 0.72 -4.68
N PHE A 53 -0.21 0.45 -5.76
CA PHE A 53 -1.32 -0.50 -5.76
C PHE A 53 -0.84 -1.93 -5.49
N LEU A 54 0.23 -2.38 -6.16
CA LEU A 54 0.84 -3.69 -5.88
C LEU A 54 1.41 -3.76 -4.47
N GLY A 55 2.04 -2.68 -4.02
CA GLY A 55 2.52 -2.54 -2.64
C GLY A 55 1.40 -2.70 -1.62
N ALA A 56 0.21 -2.14 -1.88
CA ALA A 56 -0.98 -2.33 -1.06
C ALA A 56 -1.38 -3.81 -0.97
N MET A 57 -1.41 -4.51 -2.11
CA MET A 57 -1.76 -5.94 -2.16
C MET A 57 -0.78 -6.79 -1.35
N PHE A 58 0.52 -6.62 -1.57
CA PHE A 58 1.54 -7.34 -0.82
C PHE A 58 1.56 -6.95 0.66
N GLY A 59 1.33 -5.67 0.98
CA GLY A 59 1.21 -5.17 2.34
C GLY A 59 0.07 -5.83 3.11
N LEU A 60 -1.10 -6.03 2.48
CA LEU A 60 -2.22 -6.77 3.08
C LEU A 60 -1.85 -8.22 3.36
N ILE A 61 -1.21 -8.90 2.39
CA ILE A 61 -0.82 -10.31 2.54
C ILE A 61 0.20 -10.47 3.67
N ILE A 62 1.27 -9.66 3.66
CA ILE A 62 2.32 -9.70 4.68
C ILE A 62 1.76 -9.32 6.04
N GLY A 63 0.99 -8.24 6.13
CA GLY A 63 0.42 -7.78 7.39
C GLY A 63 -0.53 -8.80 8.03
N TYR A 64 -1.33 -9.49 7.21
CA TYR A 64 -2.17 -10.59 7.69
C TYR A 64 -1.34 -11.76 8.22
N LEU A 65 -0.30 -12.18 7.49
CA LEU A 65 0.61 -13.25 7.93
C LEU A 65 1.33 -12.88 9.23
N VAL A 66 1.88 -11.67 9.32
CA VAL A 66 2.56 -11.16 10.52
C VAL A 66 1.59 -11.10 11.71
N GLY A 67 0.36 -10.66 11.47
CA GLY A 67 -0.71 -10.68 12.46
C GLY A 67 -0.99 -12.09 13.01
N LEU A 68 -1.15 -13.07 12.11
CA LEU A 68 -1.35 -14.47 12.48
C LEU A 68 -0.17 -15.06 13.25
N PHE A 69 1.06 -14.75 12.84
CA PHE A 69 2.24 -15.20 13.59
C PHE A 69 2.28 -14.57 14.98
N SER A 70 1.99 -13.27 15.11
CA SER A 70 2.00 -12.58 16.41
C SER A 70 1.01 -13.19 17.40
N THR A 71 -0.16 -13.66 16.96
CA THR A 71 -1.14 -14.30 17.84
C THR A 71 -0.74 -15.70 18.30
N ASN A 72 0.15 -16.39 17.57
CA ASN A 72 0.61 -17.74 17.90
C ASN A 72 1.87 -17.77 18.79
N PHE A 73 2.65 -16.69 18.84
CA PHE A 73 3.92 -16.63 19.58
C PHE A 73 3.88 -15.79 20.86
N VAL A 74 2.86 -14.94 21.07
CA VAL A 74 2.68 -14.21 22.33
C VAL A 74 1.91 -15.09 23.30
N HIS A 75 2.60 -15.54 24.36
CA HIS A 75 2.06 -16.39 25.43
C HIS A 75 0.69 -15.91 25.96
N PRO A 76 -0.26 -16.83 26.24
CA PRO A 76 -1.61 -16.52 26.72
C PRO A 76 -1.69 -15.94 28.15
N ASP A 77 -0.57 -15.77 28.86
CA ASP A 77 -0.59 -15.60 30.31
C ASP A 77 -0.53 -14.14 30.82
N ILE A 78 -0.42 -13.14 29.94
CA ILE A 78 -0.18 -11.74 30.39
C ILE A 78 -1.34 -10.78 30.06
N PHE A 79 -2.25 -11.12 29.13
CA PHE A 79 -3.41 -10.26 28.83
C PHE A 79 -4.67 -11.08 28.56
N VAL A 80 -5.57 -11.15 29.54
CA VAL A 80 -6.94 -11.68 29.45
C VAL A 80 -7.83 -10.67 28.72
N ILE A 81 -7.51 -10.40 27.47
CA ILE A 81 -8.38 -9.72 26.52
C ILE A 81 -8.20 -10.52 25.23
N ASP A 82 -9.29 -10.97 24.60
CA ASP A 82 -9.32 -11.57 23.26
C ASP A 82 -8.82 -10.56 22.20
N ALA A 83 -7.53 -10.20 22.28
CA ALA A 83 -6.86 -9.20 21.47
C ALA A 83 -6.39 -9.79 20.13
N SER A 84 -6.61 -11.08 19.90
CA SER A 84 -6.21 -11.78 18.68
C SER A 84 -6.72 -11.14 17.39
N PRO A 85 -7.98 -10.63 17.28
CA PRO A 85 -8.43 -9.97 16.05
C PRO A 85 -7.82 -8.59 15.91
N PHE A 86 -7.59 -7.89 17.03
CA PHE A 86 -7.06 -6.54 17.05
C PHE A 86 -5.61 -6.50 16.56
N TYR A 87 -4.75 -7.42 17.00
CA TYR A 87 -3.37 -7.49 16.52
C TYR A 87 -3.29 -7.80 15.02
N ILE A 88 -4.13 -8.72 14.54
CA ILE A 88 -4.18 -9.06 13.10
C ILE A 88 -4.59 -7.82 12.29
N LEU A 89 -5.64 -7.12 12.70
CA LEU A 89 -6.10 -5.91 12.03
C LEU A 89 -5.05 -4.79 12.08
N PHE A 90 -4.41 -4.59 13.23
CA PHE A 90 -3.38 -3.58 13.42
C PHE A 90 -2.19 -3.79 12.47
N PHE A 91 -1.58 -4.99 12.47
CA PHE A 91 -0.47 -5.29 11.58
C PHE A 91 -0.88 -5.24 10.11
N THR A 92 -2.06 -5.78 9.77
CA THR A 92 -2.61 -5.69 8.41
C THR A 92 -2.72 -4.25 7.95
N PHE A 93 -3.24 -3.35 8.79
CA PHE A 93 -3.38 -1.94 8.47
C PHE A 93 -2.03 -1.23 8.32
N VAL A 94 -1.09 -1.47 9.24
CA VAL A 94 0.25 -0.86 9.19
C VAL A 94 0.98 -1.29 7.91
N PHE A 95 1.06 -2.59 7.64
CA PHE A 95 1.76 -3.09 6.46
C PHE A 95 1.05 -2.72 5.15
N TRP A 96 -0.27 -2.57 5.15
CA TRP A 96 -1.01 -2.06 3.99
C TRP A 96 -0.60 -0.62 3.65
N ILE A 97 -0.57 0.28 4.64
CA ILE A 97 -0.13 1.68 4.42
C ILE A 97 1.33 1.73 3.99
N VAL A 98 2.21 1.03 4.71
CA VAL A 98 3.64 0.98 4.39
C VAL A 98 3.86 0.42 2.99
N GLY A 99 3.12 -0.63 2.62
CA GLY A 99 3.15 -1.23 1.29
C GLY A 99 2.78 -0.23 0.19
N ILE A 100 1.69 0.54 0.37
CA ILE A 100 1.31 1.59 -0.59
C ILE A 100 2.42 2.62 -0.77
N ILE A 101 2.97 3.14 0.34
CA ILE A 101 4.00 4.19 0.29
C ILE A 101 5.28 3.65 -0.35
N ALA A 102 5.79 2.52 0.14
CA ALA A 102 7.02 1.92 -0.36
C ALA A 102 6.90 1.53 -1.83
N GLY A 103 5.77 0.91 -2.21
CA GLY A 103 5.50 0.55 -3.59
C GLY A 103 5.45 1.77 -4.51
N ALA A 104 4.78 2.84 -4.10
CA ALA A 104 4.70 4.07 -4.89
C ALA A 104 6.07 4.74 -5.07
N VAL A 105 6.85 4.81 -3.99
CA VAL A 105 8.22 5.35 -4.03
C VAL A 105 9.13 4.51 -4.93
N LEU A 106 9.11 3.18 -4.79
CA LEU A 106 9.91 2.29 -5.64
C LEU A 106 9.52 2.39 -7.12
N GLY A 107 8.22 2.46 -7.41
CA GLY A 107 7.71 2.71 -8.76
C GLY A 107 8.27 4.01 -9.32
N GLY A 108 8.14 5.12 -8.60
CA GLY A 108 8.69 6.42 -9.01
C GLY A 108 10.22 6.39 -9.25
N LEU A 109 10.97 5.76 -8.34
CA LEU A 109 12.42 5.67 -8.42
C LEU A 109 12.91 4.80 -9.59
N THR A 110 12.24 3.67 -9.87
CA THR A 110 12.61 2.80 -11.00
C THR A 110 12.46 3.52 -12.34
N PHE A 111 11.40 4.32 -12.51
CA PHE A 111 11.22 5.16 -13.70
C PHE A 111 12.34 6.19 -13.83
N LEU A 112 12.66 6.92 -12.77
CA LEU A 112 13.73 7.91 -12.78
C LEU A 112 15.10 7.30 -13.09
N LYS A 113 15.38 6.11 -12.55
CA LYS A 113 16.61 5.35 -12.84
C LYS A 113 16.66 4.90 -14.30
N SER A 114 15.56 4.40 -14.84
CA SER A 114 15.46 3.96 -16.25
C SER A 114 15.75 5.08 -17.24
N ARG A 115 15.51 6.34 -16.88
CA ARG A 115 15.73 7.50 -17.75
C ARG A 115 17.15 8.07 -17.72
N ARG A 116 18.00 7.63 -16.79
CA ARG A 116 19.41 8.06 -16.67
C ARG A 116 20.38 7.17 -17.45
N ARG A 117 19.91 6.05 -17.98
CA ARG A 117 20.66 5.16 -18.88
C ARG A 117 20.28 5.49 -20.32
#